data_AF-A0A1V5WSN8-F1
#
_entry.id   AF-A0A1V5WSN8-F1
#
_cell.length_a   1.000
_cell.length_b   1.000
_cell.length_c   1.000
_cell.angle_alpha   90.00
_cell.angle_beta   90.00
_cell.angle_gamma   90.00
#
_symmetry.space_group_name_H-M   'P 1'
#
loop_
_entity.id
_entity.type
_entity.pdbx_description
1 polymer ?
#
loop_
_entity_poly.entity_id
_entity_poly.type
_entity_poly.pdbx_seq_one_letter_code
_entity_poly.pdbx_strand_id
1 'polypeptide(L)'
;MISVVGKWSFLAGLIISIVAGFFDVPFVLTILAVVGLAVGFLNITQKKSQQYLVAVIALLIIGSATIQAFSALGALVGVYTSMLTNMIAFVAASGIVVAIKEVLSINRFEEIEQDIKGMGSTGK
;
A
#
# COMPACT_ATOMS: atom_id res chain seq x y z
N MET A 1 -4.65 3.40 20.21
CA MET A 1 -3.69 4.47 19.80
C MET A 1 -2.92 4.08 18.54
N ILE A 2 -2.33 2.88 18.44
CA ILE A 2 -1.58 2.42 17.23
C ILE A 2 -2.38 2.48 15.91
N SER A 3 -3.70 2.21 15.95
CA SER A 3 -4.57 2.25 14.77
C SER A 3 -4.84 3.65 14.22
N VAL A 4 -4.67 4.67 15.05
CA VAL A 4 -4.77 6.07 14.66
C VAL A 4 -3.46 6.48 13.99
N VAL A 5 -2.32 6.12 14.57
CA VAL A 5 -0.98 6.43 14.04
C VAL A 5 -0.81 5.92 12.61
N GLY A 6 -1.13 4.65 12.32
CA GLY A 6 -0.95 4.09 10.97
C GLY A 6 -1.76 4.82 9.88
N LYS A 7 -3.00 5.22 10.18
CA LYS A 7 -3.84 5.99 9.25
C LYS A 7 -3.28 7.36 8.95
N TRP A 8 -2.85 8.08 9.98
CA TRP A 8 -2.25 9.41 9.83
C TRP A 8 -0.89 9.33 9.14
N SER A 9 -0.09 8.29 9.40
CA SER A 9 1.18 8.06 8.69
C SER A 9 0.97 7.81 7.19
N PHE A 10 -0.05 7.03 6.81
CA PHE A 10 -0.39 6.83 5.41
C PHE A 10 -0.84 8.13 4.74
N LEU A 11 -1.75 8.87 5.37
CA LEU A 11 -2.24 10.13 4.81
C LEU A 11 -1.12 11.17 4.68
N ALA A 12 -0.24 11.28 5.68
CA ALA A 12 0.92 12.17 5.63
C ALA A 12 1.88 11.78 4.50
N GLY A 13 2.22 10.49 4.37
CA GLY A 13 3.06 9.99 3.29
C GLY A 13 2.45 10.23 1.90
N LEU A 14 1.13 10.08 1.78
CA LEU A 14 0.40 10.39 0.56
C LEU A 14 0.51 11.87 0.19
N ILE A 15 0.29 12.78 1.15
CA ILE A 15 0.44 14.23 0.92
C ILE A 15 1.88 14.56 0.52
N ILE A 16 2.87 13.99 1.21
CA ILE A 16 4.30 14.18 0.88
C ILE A 16 4.60 13.71 -0.55
N SER A 17 4.04 12.58 -0.99
CA SER A 17 4.27 12.07 -2.35
C SER A 17 3.76 13.03 -3.44
N ILE A 18 2.62 13.68 -3.19
CA ILE A 18 2.04 14.68 -4.11
C ILE A 18 2.90 15.95 -4.09
N VAL A 19 3.24 16.45 -2.90
CA VAL A 19 4.06 17.66 -2.75
C VAL A 19 5.44 17.49 -3.37
N ALA A 20 6.04 16.30 -3.23
CA ALA A 20 7.33 15.98 -3.84
C ALA A 20 7.30 16.05 -5.39
N GLY A 21 6.12 15.92 -6.01
CA GLY A 21 5.97 16.07 -7.46
C GLY A 21 6.26 17.47 -8.00
N PHE A 22 6.28 18.49 -7.15
CA PHE A 22 6.61 19.87 -7.52
C PHE A 22 8.11 20.18 -7.48
N PHE A 23 8.93 19.28 -6.93
CA PHE A 23 10.35 19.51 -6.73
C PHE A 23 11.17 18.48 -7.49
N ASP A 24 12.31 18.90 -8.03
CA ASP A 24 13.28 17.98 -8.62
C ASP A 24 14.19 17.44 -7.50
N VAL A 25 13.78 16.30 -6.92
CA VAL A 25 14.50 15.65 -5.82
C VAL A 25 15.14 14.37 -6.34
N PRO A 26 16.48 14.21 -6.24
CA PRO A 26 17.15 13.00 -6.68
C PRO A 26 16.67 11.80 -5.86
N PHE A 27 16.47 10.67 -6.52
CA PHE A 27 16.01 9.41 -5.91
C PHE A 27 14.65 9.51 -5.18
N VAL A 28 13.80 10.49 -5.51
CA VAL A 28 12.50 10.70 -4.86
C VAL A 28 11.64 9.44 -4.84
N LEU A 29 11.62 8.67 -5.92
CA LEU A 29 10.85 7.42 -6.02
C LEU A 29 11.36 6.37 -5.03
N THR A 30 12.69 6.25 -4.88
CA THR A 30 13.31 5.31 -3.93
C THR A 30 13.00 5.74 -2.50
N ILE A 31 13.11 7.03 -2.19
CA ILE A 31 12.78 7.58 -0.87
C ILE A 31 11.31 7.31 -0.54
N LEU A 32 10.39 7.62 -1.45
CA LEU A 32 8.96 7.40 -1.28
C LEU A 32 8.62 5.92 -1.16
N ALA A 33 9.29 5.04 -1.91
CA ALA A 33 9.13 3.60 -1.76
C ALA A 33 9.57 3.13 -0.36
N VAL A 34 10.73 3.56 0.14
CA VAL A 34 11.21 3.20 1.49
C VAL A 34 10.26 3.73 2.57
N VAL A 35 9.80 4.97 2.44
CA VAL A 35 8.78 5.55 3.34
C VAL A 35 7.47 4.75 3.25
N GLY A 36 7.06 4.36 2.05
CA GLY A 36 5.89 3.53 1.81
C GLY A 36 5.98 2.17 2.49
N LEU A 37 7.14 1.48 2.37
CA LEU A 37 7.42 0.24 3.08
C LEU A 37 7.32 0.43 4.60
N ALA A 38 7.99 1.45 5.14
CA ALA A 38 7.97 1.75 6.56
C ALA A 38 6.54 2.02 7.06
N VAL A 39 5.77 2.82 6.33
CA VAL A 39 4.36 3.07 6.62
C VAL A 39 3.55 1.79 6.51
N GLY A 40 3.77 0.93 5.52
CA GLY A 40 3.08 -0.37 5.40
C GLY A 40 3.38 -1.32 6.58
N PHE A 41 4.58 -1.23 7.15
CA PHE A 41 4.94 -1.95 8.38
C PHE A 41 4.24 -1.38 9.61
N LEU A 42 4.21 -0.05 9.73
CA LEU A 42 3.51 0.67 10.80
C LEU A 42 1.98 0.56 10.67
N ASN A 43 1.48 0.29 9.47
CA ASN A 43 0.07 0.22 9.19
C ASN A 43 -0.51 -1.18 9.54
N ILE A 44 -1.67 -1.09 10.19
CA ILE A 44 -2.75 -2.09 10.36
C ILE A 44 -2.63 -3.11 11.51
N THR A 45 -3.52 -2.92 12.48
CA THR A 45 -4.19 -3.97 13.26
C THR A 45 -5.00 -4.86 12.32
N GLN A 46 -4.72 -6.18 12.26
CA GLN A 46 -5.20 -7.12 11.23
C GLN A 46 -6.68 -7.00 10.80
N LYS A 47 -7.58 -6.52 11.67
CA LYS A 47 -9.01 -6.33 11.39
C LYS A 47 -9.36 -5.41 10.20
N LYS A 48 -8.42 -4.66 9.61
CA LYS A 48 -8.72 -3.69 8.52
C LYS A 48 -7.83 -3.81 7.28
N SER A 49 -7.04 -4.87 7.17
CA SER A 49 -6.10 -5.04 6.05
C SER A 49 -6.80 -5.09 4.70
N GLN A 50 -7.92 -5.82 4.60
CA GLN A 50 -8.66 -5.97 3.35
C GLN A 50 -9.21 -4.63 2.82
N GLN A 51 -9.85 -3.82 3.68
CA GLN A 51 -10.35 -2.50 3.30
C GLN A 51 -9.23 -1.57 2.84
N TYR A 52 -8.06 -1.65 3.49
CA TYR A 52 -6.90 -0.89 3.07
C TYR A 52 -6.36 -1.34 1.71
N LEU A 53 -6.25 -2.65 1.48
CA LEU A 53 -5.79 -3.18 0.19
C LEU A 53 -6.74 -2.77 -0.95
N VAL A 54 -8.04 -2.76 -0.71
CA VAL A 54 -9.02 -2.24 -1.69
C VAL A 54 -8.76 -0.77 -2.01
N ALA A 55 -8.51 0.07 -0.99
CA ALA A 55 -8.19 1.48 -1.20
C ALA A 55 -6.85 1.67 -1.95
N VAL A 56 -5.82 0.91 -1.61
CA VAL A 56 -4.53 0.88 -2.32
C VAL A 56 -4.74 0.53 -3.79
N ILE A 57 -5.47 -0.55 -4.08
CA ILE A 57 -5.76 -0.98 -5.46
C ILE A 57 -6.49 0.12 -6.21
N ALA A 58 -7.52 0.73 -5.61
CA ALA A 58 -8.25 1.84 -6.23
C ALA A 58 -7.32 3.02 -6.56
N LEU A 59 -6.47 3.43 -5.63
CA LEU A 59 -5.49 4.51 -5.84
C LEU A 59 -4.49 4.20 -6.95
N LEU A 60 -3.98 2.97 -7.00
CA LEU A 60 -3.04 2.53 -8.04
C LEU A 60 -3.69 2.53 -9.43
N ILE A 61 -4.92 2.02 -9.53
CA ILE A 61 -5.68 2.00 -10.79
C ILE A 61 -6.01 3.42 -11.24
N ILE A 62 -6.59 4.24 -10.36
CA ILE A 62 -6.97 5.63 -10.69
C ILE A 62 -5.73 6.44 -11.06
N GLY A 63 -4.64 6.34 -10.30
CA GLY A 63 -3.41 7.07 -10.57
C GLY A 63 -2.80 6.70 -11.92
N SER A 64 -2.67 5.40 -12.20
CA SER A 64 -2.09 4.91 -13.46
C SER A 64 -2.97 5.18 -14.68
N ALA A 65 -4.29 5.07 -14.55
CA ALA A 65 -5.24 5.43 -15.61
C ALA A 65 -5.21 6.94 -15.89
N THR A 66 -5.08 7.76 -14.85
CA THR A 66 -5.01 9.23 -14.98
C THR A 66 -3.75 9.66 -15.72
N ILE A 67 -2.58 9.05 -15.42
CA ILE A 67 -1.35 9.32 -16.17
C ILE A 67 -1.55 9.07 -17.67
N GLN A 68 -2.17 7.93 -18.03
CA GLN A 68 -2.44 7.57 -19.42
C GLN A 68 -3.40 8.56 -20.08
N ALA A 69 -4.50 8.92 -19.41
CA ALA A 69 -5.47 9.88 -19.94
C ALA A 69 -4.86 11.27 -20.18
N PHE A 70 -4.05 11.76 -19.24
CA PHE A 70 -3.40 13.08 -19.37
C PHE A 70 -2.28 13.10 -20.39
N SER A 71 -1.59 11.96 -20.60
CA SER A 71 -0.57 11.85 -21.65
C SER A 71 -1.15 12.11 -23.06
N ALA A 72 -2.44 11.82 -23.27
CA ALA A 72 -3.14 12.08 -24.53
C ALA A 72 -3.50 13.56 -24.75
N LEU A 73 -3.47 14.40 -23.71
CA LEU A 73 -3.94 15.80 -23.75
C LEU A 73 -2.82 16.84 -23.91
N GLY A 74 -1.54 16.46 -23.82
CA GLY A 74 -0.38 17.31 -24.10
C GLY A 74 0.02 18.35 -23.03
N ALA A 75 1.21 18.93 -23.22
CA ALA A 75 1.99 20.02 -22.58
C ALA A 75 1.91 20.33 -21.07
N LEU A 76 0.79 20.22 -20.36
CA LEU A 76 0.74 20.46 -18.90
C LEU A 76 1.17 19.24 -18.06
N VAL A 77 1.65 18.18 -18.72
CA VAL A 77 1.74 16.81 -18.21
C VAL A 77 2.81 16.60 -17.14
N GLY A 78 3.94 17.31 -17.19
CA GLY A 78 5.15 16.93 -16.42
C GLY A 78 4.97 16.92 -14.90
N VAL A 79 4.33 17.95 -14.35
CA VAL A 79 4.12 18.04 -12.89
C VAL A 79 3.06 17.02 -12.44
N TYR A 80 1.96 16.86 -13.18
CA TYR A 80 0.92 15.88 -12.85
C TYR A 80 1.44 14.44 -12.93
N THR A 81 2.23 14.11 -13.95
CA THR A 81 2.83 12.77 -14.05
C THR A 81 3.84 12.53 -12.95
N SER A 82 4.64 13.53 -12.57
CA SER A 82 5.55 13.43 -11.42
C SER A 82 4.78 13.14 -10.12
N MET A 83 3.73 13.92 -9.82
CA MET A 83 2.88 13.70 -8.63
C MET A 83 2.27 12.32 -8.58
N LEU A 84 1.65 11.88 -9.68
CA LEU A 84 0.97 10.59 -9.73
C LEU A 84 1.97 9.43 -9.66
N THR A 85 3.13 9.56 -10.30
CA THR A 85 4.20 8.54 -10.23
C THR A 85 4.77 8.43 -8.81
N ASN A 86 5.02 9.56 -8.15
CA ASN A 86 5.47 9.61 -6.76
C ASN A 86 4.43 8.97 -5.82
N MET A 87 3.15 9.32 -6.01
CA MET A 87 2.03 8.74 -5.27
C MET A 87 1.96 7.22 -5.46
N ILE A 88 2.03 6.75 -6.71
CA ILE A 88 2.01 5.32 -7.02
C ILE A 88 3.17 4.59 -6.35
N ALA A 89 4.39 5.14 -6.39
CA ALA A 89 5.56 4.53 -5.76
C ALA A 89 5.38 4.33 -4.25
N PHE A 90 4.89 5.35 -3.54
CA PHE A 90 4.59 5.27 -2.10
C PHE A 90 3.47 4.26 -1.81
N VAL A 91 2.33 4.37 -2.51
CA VAL A 91 1.14 3.55 -2.28
C VAL A 91 1.41 2.08 -2.59
N ALA A 92 2.12 1.79 -3.69
CA ALA A 92 2.47 0.42 -4.07
C ALA A 92 3.38 -0.24 -3.03
N ALA A 93 4.42 0.46 -2.60
CA ALA A 93 5.34 -0.04 -1.58
C ALA A 93 4.60 -0.35 -0.27
N SER A 94 3.75 0.56 0.19
CA SER A 94 2.94 0.33 1.39
C SER A 94 1.95 -0.83 1.23
N GLY A 95 1.33 -0.93 0.06
CA GLY A 95 0.42 -2.00 -0.32
C GLY A 95 1.06 -3.38 -0.28
N ILE A 96 2.27 -3.52 -0.82
CA ILE A 96 3.01 -4.79 -0.85
C ILE A 96 3.21 -5.33 0.57
N VAL A 97 3.64 -4.49 1.52
CA VAL A 97 3.88 -4.92 2.90
C VAL A 97 2.59 -5.46 3.54
N VAL A 98 1.47 -4.76 3.34
CA VAL A 98 0.18 -5.20 3.89
C VAL A 98 -0.33 -6.45 3.19
N ALA A 99 -0.15 -6.57 1.88
CA ALA A 99 -0.56 -7.75 1.12
C ALA A 99 0.17 -9.01 1.60
N ILE A 100 1.49 -8.91 1.81
CA ILE A 100 2.30 -10.00 2.35
C ILE A 100 1.79 -10.41 3.75
N LYS A 101 1.56 -9.42 4.63
CA LYS A 101 1.03 -9.69 5.99
C LYS A 101 -0.32 -10.41 5.94
N GLU A 102 -1.18 -10.06 5.00
CA GLU A 102 -2.51 -10.67 4.86
C GLU A 102 -2.41 -12.12 4.37
N VAL A 103 -1.60 -12.38 3.34
CA VAL A 103 -1.33 -13.74 2.83
C VAL A 103 -0.78 -14.65 3.92
N LEU A 104 0.20 -14.16 4.70
CA LEU A 104 0.76 -14.92 5.83
C LEU A 104 -0.26 -15.17 6.94
N SER A 105 -1.24 -14.28 7.11
CA SER A 105 -2.29 -14.46 8.10
C SER A 105 -3.22 -15.61 7.71
N ILE A 106 -3.60 -15.71 6.43
CA ILE A 106 -4.47 -16.76 5.89
C ILE A 106 -3.83 -18.14 6.10
N ASN A 107 -2.56 -18.31 5.71
CA ASN A 107 -1.86 -19.60 5.85
C ASN A 107 -1.81 -20.10 7.30
N ARG A 108 -1.60 -19.20 8.27
CA ARG A 108 -1.56 -19.55 9.70
C ARG A 108 -2.90 -20.08 10.21
N PHE A 109 -4.03 -19.64 9.66
CA PHE A 109 -5.34 -20.16 10.04
C PHE A 109 -5.56 -21.60 9.54
N GLU A 110 -5.07 -21.93 8.34
CA GLU A 110 -5.19 -23.27 7.77
C GLU A 110 -4.41 -24.33 8.59
N GLU A 111 -3.19 -23.99 9.04
CA GLU A 111 -2.38 -24.87 9.90
C GLU A 111 -3.11 -25.21 11.22
N ILE A 112 -3.69 -24.21 11.89
CA ILE A 112 -4.42 -24.40 13.15
C ILE A 112 -5.67 -25.28 12.94
N GLU A 113 -6.39 -25.11 11.83
CA GLU A 113 -7.57 -25.93 11.53
C GLU A 113 -7.19 -27.40 11.28
N GLN A 114 -6.08 -27.64 10.59
CA GLN A 114 -5.55 -28.99 10.36
C GLN A 114 -5.14 -29.66 11.66
N ASP A 115 -4.44 -28.95 12.55
CA ASP A 115 -4.04 -29.46 13.87
C ASP A 115 -5.27 -29.87 14.71
N ILE A 116 -6.32 -29.03 14.74
CA ILE A 116 -7.57 -29.33 15.46
C ILE A 116 -8.25 -30.59 14.87
N LYS A 117 -8.31 -30.71 13.54
CA LYS A 117 -8.91 -31.88 12.87
C LYS A 117 -8.08 -33.16 13.07
N GLY A 118 -6.75 -33.06 13.10
CA GLY A 118 -5.84 -34.19 13.35
C GLY A 118 -5.95 -34.75 14.76
N MET A 119 -6.19 -33.90 15.78
CA MET A 119 -6.46 -34.38 17.14
C MET A 119 -7.79 -35.16 17.26
N GLY A 120 -8.79 -34.83 16.43
CA GLY A 120 -10.09 -35.50 16.43
C GLY A 120 -10.11 -36.90 15.80
N SER A 121 -9.10 -37.26 14.99
CA SER A 121 -9.04 -38.55 14.28
C SER A 121 -8.25 -39.63 15.01
N THR A 122 -7.48 -39.29 16.04
CA THR A 122 -6.67 -40.26 16.83
C THR A 122 -7.48 -40.90 17.97
N GLY A 123 -8.75 -40.52 18.15
CA GLY A 123 -9.65 -41.01 19.20
C GLY A 123 -10.63 -42.11 18.78
N LYS A 124 -10.42 -42.78 17.64
CA LYS A 124 -11.22 -43.95 17.21
C LYS A 124 -10.34 -45.17 17.02
#